data_AF-A0AAD0L7P6-F1
#
_entry.id   AF-A0AAD0L7P6-F1
#
_cell.length_a   1.000
_cell.length_b   1.000
_cell.length_c   1.000
_cell.angle_alpha   90.00
_cell.angle_beta   90.00
_cell.angle_gamma   90.00
#
_symmetry.space_group_name_H-M   'P 1'
#
loop_
_entity.id
_entity.type
_entity.pdbx_description
1 polymer ?
#
loop_
_entity_poly.entity_id
_entity_poly.type
_entity_poly.pdbx_seq_one_letter_code
_entity_poly.pdbx_strand_id
1 'polypeptide(L)'
;MNEMVSLYFESSGKLYRIAVGEGYCGKFNNVSVGDDLRRLEKEFDVLFNDADDDFLLGKNGSILTGISFVTGHRSSLEDAPEQFIHFISIHDWTLR
;
A
#
# COMPACT_ATOMS: atom_id res chain seq x y z
N MET A 1 14.13 -1.73 4.77
CA MET A 1 14.04 -0.77 5.90
C MET A 1 13.39 -1.52 7.05
N ASN A 2 14.00 -1.52 8.23
CA ASN A 2 13.44 -2.14 9.46
C ASN A 2 12.68 -1.10 10.31
N GLU A 3 12.13 -0.08 9.66
CA GLU A 3 11.41 0.98 10.35
C GLU A 3 9.93 0.62 10.41
N MET A 4 9.37 0.61 11.62
CA MET A 4 7.94 0.39 11.84
C MET A 4 7.10 1.50 11.21
N VAL A 5 7.59 2.74 11.26
CA VAL A 5 6.97 3.93 10.67
C VAL A 5 8.06 4.76 10.01
N SER A 6 7.92 5.02 8.72
CA SER A 6 8.77 5.93 7.95
C SER A 6 7.95 7.13 7.48
N LEU A 7 8.48 8.33 7.68
CA LEU A 7 7.86 9.60 7.34
C LEU A 7 8.59 10.24 6.17
N TYR A 8 7.84 10.65 5.14
CA TYR A 8 8.38 11.25 3.93
C TYR A 8 7.85 12.67 3.76
N PHE A 9 8.78 13.60 3.61
CA PHE A 9 8.50 15.02 3.47
C PHE A 9 8.97 15.50 2.10
N GLU A 10 8.25 16.44 1.49
CA GLU A 10 8.71 17.10 0.28
C GLU A 10 9.68 18.25 0.62
N SER A 11 10.23 18.90 -0.39
CA SER A 11 11.29 19.91 -0.25
C SER A 11 10.97 21.10 0.65
N SER A 12 9.70 21.55 0.74
CA SER A 12 9.22 22.60 1.62
C SER A 12 8.94 22.12 3.05
N GLY A 13 9.15 20.82 3.32
CA GLY A 13 9.00 20.20 4.63
C GLY A 13 7.59 19.69 4.94
N LYS A 14 6.68 19.66 3.96
CA LYS A 14 5.33 19.11 4.16
C LYS A 14 5.36 17.57 4.11
N LEU A 15 4.75 16.93 5.09
CA LEU A 15 4.57 15.47 5.09
C LEU A 15 3.63 15.07 3.95
N TYR A 16 4.09 14.18 3.08
CA TYR A 16 3.27 13.68 1.96
C TYR A 16 3.06 12.17 2.00
N ARG A 17 3.87 11.41 2.74
CA ARG A 17 3.68 9.96 2.88
C ARG A 17 4.09 9.46 4.25
N ILE A 18 3.31 8.52 4.77
CA ILE A 18 3.61 7.68 5.92
C ILE A 18 3.62 6.24 5.43
N ALA A 19 4.74 5.54 5.54
CA ALA A 19 4.79 4.10 5.31
C ALA A 19 4.87 3.38 6.65
N VAL A 20 3.98 2.42 6.87
CA VAL A 20 4.01 1.55 8.04
C VAL A 20 4.43 0.15 7.63
N GLY A 21 5.41 -0.40 8.34
CA GLY A 21 6.05 -1.68 8.02
C GLY A 21 5.95 -2.68 9.16
N GLU A 22 6.89 -3.62 9.18
CA GLU A 22 6.93 -4.71 10.16
C GLU A 22 6.86 -4.18 11.61
N GLY A 23 6.02 -4.82 12.43
CA GLY A 23 5.78 -4.44 13.82
C GLY A 23 4.66 -3.41 14.02
N TYR A 24 4.11 -2.82 12.95
CA TYR A 24 2.94 -1.95 13.08
C TYR A 24 1.67 -2.77 13.36
N CYS A 25 1.03 -2.52 14.52
CA CYS A 25 -0.15 -3.28 14.96
C CYS A 25 -1.49 -2.75 14.41
N GLY A 26 -1.48 -1.62 13.72
CA GLY A 26 -2.70 -1.05 13.14
C GLY A 26 -3.16 -1.80 11.90
N LYS A 27 -4.43 -1.62 11.54
CA LYS A 27 -5.06 -2.31 10.40
C LYS A 27 -5.78 -1.33 9.50
N PHE A 28 -5.78 -1.64 8.21
CA PHE A 28 -6.68 -1.04 7.23
C PHE A 28 -7.64 -2.13 6.75
N ASN A 29 -8.94 -1.89 6.79
CA ASN A 29 -9.95 -2.84 6.34
C ASN A 29 -9.71 -4.31 6.76
N ASN A 30 -9.38 -4.51 8.04
CA ASN A 30 -9.05 -5.80 8.65
C ASN A 30 -7.77 -6.50 8.17
N VAL A 31 -6.95 -5.86 7.34
CA VAL A 31 -5.60 -6.32 6.97
C VAL A 31 -4.51 -5.51 7.66
N SER A 32 -3.41 -6.18 7.96
CA SER A 32 -2.19 -5.65 8.58
C SER A 32 -0.96 -6.00 7.74
N VAL A 33 0.17 -5.39 8.07
CA VAL A 33 1.47 -5.85 7.56
C VAL A 33 1.67 -7.34 7.90
N GLY A 34 2.12 -8.11 6.93
CA GLY A 34 2.27 -9.57 7.00
C GLY A 34 1.03 -10.36 6.56
N ASP A 35 -0.13 -9.72 6.39
CA ASP A 35 -1.31 -10.39 5.83
C ASP A 35 -1.21 -10.56 4.30
N ASP A 36 -1.90 -11.58 3.79
CA ASP A 36 -2.12 -11.76 2.36
C ASP A 36 -2.93 -10.57 1.78
N LEU A 37 -2.39 -9.95 0.74
CA LEU A 37 -3.00 -8.82 0.04
C LEU A 37 -4.39 -9.16 -0.52
N ARG A 38 -4.60 -10.39 -0.97
CA ARG A 38 -5.87 -10.84 -1.57
C ARG A 38 -7.05 -10.78 -0.63
N ARG A 39 -6.82 -10.65 0.69
CA ARG A 39 -7.90 -10.40 1.66
C ARG A 39 -8.67 -9.11 1.37
N LEU A 40 -8.08 -8.16 0.66
CA LEU A 40 -8.72 -6.92 0.21
C LEU A 40 -9.67 -7.12 -0.98
N GLU A 41 -9.51 -8.18 -1.78
CA GLU A 41 -10.36 -8.48 -2.94
C GLU A 41 -11.85 -8.72 -2.57
N LYS A 42 -12.13 -8.93 -1.28
CA LYS A 42 -13.51 -9.03 -0.76
C LYS A 42 -14.30 -7.73 -0.90
N GLU A 43 -13.61 -6.59 -0.89
CA GLU A 43 -14.26 -5.27 -0.85
C GLU A 43 -13.74 -4.29 -1.90
N PHE A 44 -12.60 -4.59 -2.52
CA PHE A 44 -11.90 -3.73 -3.45
C PHE A 44 -11.40 -4.51 -4.66
N ASP A 45 -11.30 -3.83 -5.80
CA ASP A 45 -10.46 -4.29 -6.91
C ASP A 45 -8.99 -4.04 -6.53
N VAL A 46 -8.14 -5.06 -6.56
CA VAL A 46 -6.71 -4.92 -6.23
C VAL A 46 -5.92 -4.79 -7.52
N LEU A 47 -5.36 -3.61 -7.77
CA LEU A 47 -4.75 -3.25 -9.05
C LEU A 47 -3.25 -3.05 -8.87
N PHE A 48 -2.44 -3.74 -9.67
CA PHE A 48 -1.00 -3.54 -9.68
C PHE A 48 -0.64 -2.28 -10.47
N ASN A 49 0.24 -1.46 -9.92
CA ASN A 49 0.75 -0.24 -10.52
C ASN A 49 2.22 -0.46 -10.92
N ASP A 50 2.43 -0.80 -12.19
CA ASP A 50 3.75 -1.09 -12.75
C ASP A 50 4.73 0.10 -12.66
N ALA A 51 4.23 1.33 -12.48
CA ALA A 51 5.09 2.52 -12.41
C ALA A 51 5.79 2.65 -11.05
N ASP A 52 5.16 2.19 -9.97
CA ASP A 52 5.66 2.35 -8.60
C ASP A 52 5.93 1.01 -7.87
N ASP A 53 5.74 -0.13 -8.54
CA ASP A 53 5.81 -1.47 -7.95
C ASP A 53 4.90 -1.62 -6.71
N ASP A 54 3.69 -1.03 -6.75
CA ASP A 54 2.73 -1.07 -5.64
C ASP A 54 1.31 -1.46 -6.07
N PHE A 55 0.44 -1.66 -5.09
CA PHE A 55 -0.95 -2.02 -5.30
C PHE A 55 -1.89 -0.89 -4.87
N LEU A 56 -2.80 -0.56 -5.77
CA LEU A 56 -3.87 0.40 -5.59
C LEU A 56 -5.19 -0.33 -5.35
N LEU A 57 -6.11 0.33 -4.63
CA LEU A 57 -7.45 -0.21 -4.41
C LEU A 57 -8.45 0.54 -5.28
N GLY A 58 -9.23 -0.20 -6.06
CA GLY A 58 -10.40 0.29 -6.78
C GLY A 58 -11.69 -0.03 -6.03
N LYS A 59 -12.69 0.85 -6.13
CA LYS A 59 -14.06 0.59 -5.70
C LYS A 59 -15.04 1.33 -6.59
N ASN A 60 -16.02 0.60 -7.14
CA ASN A 60 -17.05 1.17 -8.02
C ASN A 60 -16.45 1.95 -9.21
N GLY A 61 -15.37 1.44 -9.81
CA GLY A 61 -14.69 2.06 -10.96
C GLY A 61 -13.84 3.29 -10.65
N SER A 62 -13.61 3.61 -9.37
CA SER A 62 -12.71 4.70 -8.94
C SER A 62 -11.57 4.18 -8.08
N ILE A 63 -10.38 4.76 -8.22
CA ILE A 63 -9.25 4.46 -7.34
C ILE A 63 -9.48 5.14 -5.98
N LEU A 64 -9.33 4.38 -4.90
CA LEU A 64 -9.28 4.89 -3.55
C LEU A 64 -7.95 5.64 -3.35
N THR A 65 -8.04 6.96 -3.30
CA THR A 65 -6.85 7.79 -3.20
C THR A 65 -6.24 7.82 -1.81
N GLY A 66 -4.92 7.98 -1.76
CA GLY A 66 -4.18 8.20 -0.52
C GLY A 66 -3.81 6.94 0.26
N ILE A 67 -4.03 5.75 -0.29
CA ILE A 67 -3.50 4.50 0.26
C ILE A 67 -2.96 3.60 -0.85
N SER A 68 -1.81 2.98 -0.61
CA SER A 68 -1.26 1.92 -1.46
C SER A 68 -0.54 0.86 -0.63
N PHE A 69 -0.33 -0.32 -1.23
CA PHE A 69 0.25 -1.47 -0.56
C PHE A 69 1.49 -1.94 -1.33
N VAL A 70 2.59 -2.13 -0.62
CA VAL A 70 3.81 -2.70 -1.19
C VAL A 70 3.96 -4.11 -0.64
N THR A 71 4.24 -5.06 -1.52
CA THR A 71 4.45 -6.46 -1.16
C THR A 71 5.92 -6.84 -1.36
N GLY A 72 6.26 -8.09 -1.06
CA GLY A 72 7.58 -8.66 -1.33
C GLY A 72 7.87 -8.89 -2.82
N HIS A 73 6.86 -8.76 -3.69
CA HIS A 73 6.96 -9.03 -5.12
C HIS A 73 6.68 -7.75 -5.92
N ARG A 74 7.43 -7.54 -7.00
CA ARG A 74 7.28 -6.39 -7.91
C ARG A 74 6.54 -6.83 -9.16
N SER A 75 5.37 -7.43 -8.97
CA SER A 75 4.62 -8.04 -10.05
C SER A 75 3.13 -8.11 -9.72
N SER A 76 2.31 -8.28 -10.76
CA SER A 76 0.87 -8.47 -10.64
C SER A 76 0.49 -9.71 -9.81
N LEU A 77 -0.76 -9.76 -9.35
CA LEU A 77 -1.33 -10.97 -8.72
C LEU A 77 -1.60 -12.10 -9.71
N GLU A 78 -1.54 -11.83 -11.02
CA GLU A 78 -1.62 -12.86 -12.06
C GLU A 78 -0.30 -13.61 -12.17
N ASP A 79 0.81 -12.87 -12.11
CA ASP A 79 2.17 -13.42 -12.21
C ASP A 79 2.67 -14.01 -10.88
N ALA A 80 2.31 -13.37 -9.76
CA ALA A 80 2.62 -13.84 -8.41
C ALA A 80 1.35 -13.82 -7.55
N PRO A 81 0.59 -14.92 -7.48
CA PRO A 81 -0.68 -14.98 -6.76
C PRO A 81 -0.59 -14.77 -5.25
N GLU A 82 0.48 -15.26 -4.62
CA GLU A 82 0.67 -15.20 -3.17
C GLU A 82 1.60 -14.02 -2.84
N GLN A 83 1.02 -12.94 -2.32
CA GLN A 83 1.80 -11.76 -1.95
C GLN A 83 1.35 -11.23 -0.59
N PHE A 84 2.32 -11.07 0.30
CA PHE A 84 2.09 -10.55 1.65
C PHE A 84 2.41 -9.06 1.70
N ILE A 85 1.65 -8.31 2.49
CA ILE A 85 1.84 -6.87 2.67
C ILE A 85 3.13 -6.63 3.45
N HIS A 86 4.10 -5.94 2.85
CA HIS A 86 5.32 -5.47 3.52
C HIS A 86 5.15 -4.06 4.07
N PHE A 87 4.50 -3.19 3.30
CA PHE A 87 4.20 -1.82 3.73
C PHE A 87 2.78 -1.42 3.35
N ILE A 88 2.13 -0.72 4.26
CA ILE A 88 0.93 0.07 3.95
C ILE A 88 1.39 1.52 3.88
N SER A 89 1.13 2.17 2.75
CA SER A 89 1.53 3.55 2.54
C SER A 89 0.30 4.45 2.52
N ILE A 90 0.30 5.48 3.37
CA ILE A 90 -0.72 6.52 3.44
C ILE A 90 -0.11 7.77 2.83
N HIS A 91 -0.75 8.33 1.81
CA HIS A 91 -0.16 9.42 1.03
C HIS A 91 -1.14 10.58 0.84
N ASP A 92 -0.60 11.79 0.73
CA ASP A 92 -1.26 12.92 0.12
C ASP A 92 -0.82 12.99 -1.36
N TRP A 93 -1.58 12.34 -2.25
CA TRP A 93 -1.27 12.33 -3.68
C TRP A 93 -1.44 13.69 -4.38
N THR A 94 -1.97 14.71 -3.69
CA THR A 94 -2.00 16.07 -4.25
C THR A 94 -0.63 16.75 -4.23
N LEU A 95 0.33 16.19 -3.51
CA LEU A 95 1.69 16.70 -3.34
C LEU A 95 2.72 15.94 -4.18
N ARG A 96 2.26 15.04 -5.05
CA ARG A 96 3.11 14.20 -5.88
C ARG A 96 3.48 14.89 -7.19
#